data_AF-G8Y3E0-F1
#
_entry.id   AF-G8Y3E0-F1
#
_cell.length_a   1.000
_cell.length_b   1.000
_cell.length_c   1.000
_cell.angle_alpha   90.00
_cell.angle_beta   90.00
_cell.angle_gamma   90.00
#
_symmetry.space_group_name_H-M   'P 1'
#
loop_
_entity.id
_entity.type
_entity.pdbx_description
1 polymer ?
#
loop_
_entity_poly.entity_id
_entity_poly.type
_entity_poly.pdbx_seq_one_letter_code
_entity_poly.pdbx_strand_id
1 'polypeptide(L)'
;MLKTNSVYRHLFKSKQIAFSGGIQLPFKRFNSSSDGPKEVFTRINDPKDPKRQNFFQYTWGSWLIDDKIEKAKRQTKFSIEGLTKLIQNLGKETKNAEKDENGATSITPPKKLDDGSVILPHNSKAVSDSDDSLLIKSIASIHEGKHHRIYKVSLSSGKDLVLRIPYKLESDYAISQKIKSECATIDFLDLKLGLKVPKIIAYGPDSQNSVESPFILMEYISGDLLMRKWDPLTPDVEGSSDKLLSVIEPIAAFQEKVLSFTFNKFGSLYFSSDVSALEQDNIPYDGEESEELQNRWKIGPTISRSFAKNKNKLSSKHISQYNKVVDSDKPLEVISSVAEVELENLKNRLALAQADAGGKVENITLLNKMITTFEHLKVIAPKSINPNSKAIPNVGEIFKPRLNLPDLDPLNVIVAKEKNDEFFFLDFEYSSIQPFILTSYPAFVAYQGVKIYNLEEEVPGFNELEEREKEQYRFVYYKTRNERLWELELNKRRHDLIAIASPYIKALKNPYIQALNFKNDKDYLYVEEAIIQLQPYWETFVLNELCNDENKEFPIEYSSEYLDEHQTDLDAYQMELASQPFAATGGWVPQDMFSSLKEQGILVADSNGNYKIQFEEQKDNEKDTN
;
A
#
# COMPACT_ATOMS: atom_id res chain seq x y z
N MET A 1 -9.60 31.51 -17.04
CA MET A 1 -8.98 32.39 -16.03
C MET A 1 -10.05 33.28 -15.41
N LEU A 2 -10.74 32.79 -14.37
CA LEU A 2 -11.72 33.57 -13.60
C LEU A 2 -11.61 33.18 -12.12
N LYS A 3 -11.12 34.14 -11.32
CA LYS A 3 -11.24 34.33 -9.86
C LYS A 3 -11.32 33.08 -8.96
N THR A 4 -10.24 32.32 -8.86
CA THR A 4 -9.98 31.32 -7.79
C THR A 4 -9.31 31.91 -6.53
N ASN A 5 -9.00 33.22 -6.52
CA ASN A 5 -8.20 33.86 -5.47
C ASN A 5 -8.92 34.20 -4.15
N SER A 6 -10.23 33.96 -4.02
CA SER A 6 -10.99 34.40 -2.82
C SER A 6 -11.02 33.36 -1.69
N VAL A 7 -11.02 32.06 -2.02
CA VAL A 7 -11.12 30.98 -1.02
C VAL A 7 -9.79 30.80 -0.27
N TYR A 8 -8.67 30.89 -0.98
CA TYR A 8 -7.34 30.77 -0.38
C TYR A 8 -7.00 31.96 0.54
N ARG A 9 -7.41 33.18 0.22
CA ARG A 9 -7.12 34.38 1.03
C ARG A 9 -7.77 34.39 2.41
N HIS A 10 -8.85 33.64 2.64
CA HIS A 10 -9.49 33.56 3.95
C HIS A 10 -8.77 32.59 4.89
N LEU A 11 -8.29 31.45 4.36
CA LEU A 11 -7.50 30.46 5.10
C LEU A 11 -6.13 31.00 5.57
N PHE A 12 -5.52 31.94 4.83
CA PHE A 12 -4.27 32.58 5.24
C PHE A 12 -4.46 33.72 6.27
N LYS A 13 -5.68 34.26 6.43
CA LYS A 13 -5.95 35.39 7.34
C LYS A 13 -6.40 34.96 8.74
N SER A 14 -6.98 33.77 8.89
CA SER A 14 -7.09 33.17 10.22
C SER A 14 -5.70 32.66 10.60
N LYS A 15 -5.21 33.02 11.80
CA LYS A 15 -3.99 32.45 12.41
C LYS A 15 -4.18 30.95 12.77
N GLN A 16 -4.89 30.19 11.93
CA GLN A 16 -5.28 28.80 12.11
C GLN A 16 -4.42 27.83 11.30
N ILE A 17 -3.32 28.28 10.69
CA ILE A 17 -2.24 27.35 10.34
C ILE A 17 -1.52 27.02 11.65
N ALA A 18 -2.14 26.18 12.47
CA ALA A 18 -1.37 25.34 13.36
C ALA A 18 -0.54 24.46 12.43
N PHE A 19 0.68 24.89 12.12
CA PHE A 19 1.70 23.98 11.68
C PHE A 19 1.78 22.95 12.79
N SER A 20 1.29 21.73 12.54
CA SER A 20 1.59 20.58 13.36
C SER A 20 3.10 20.41 13.24
N GLY A 21 3.80 21.10 14.12
CA GLY A 21 5.24 21.03 14.28
C GLY A 21 5.54 19.62 14.73
N GLY A 22 5.71 18.73 13.75
CA GLY A 22 6.38 17.47 13.98
C GLY A 22 7.68 17.80 14.69
N ILE A 23 7.85 17.24 15.86
CA ILE A 23 9.05 17.41 16.68
C ILE A 23 10.22 16.94 15.83
N GLN A 24 11.03 17.88 15.39
CA GLN A 24 12.24 17.61 14.63
C GLN A 24 13.24 17.02 15.61
N LEU A 25 13.21 15.69 15.77
CA LEU A 25 14.28 14.99 16.44
C LEU A 25 15.56 15.29 15.64
N PRO A 26 16.66 15.70 16.30
CA PRO A 26 17.90 16.00 15.60
C PRO A 26 18.38 14.74 14.89
N PHE A 27 18.21 14.69 13.56
CA PHE A 27 18.76 13.64 12.71
C PHE A 27 20.28 13.81 12.64
N LYS A 28 21.00 13.39 13.70
CA LYS A 28 22.39 12.96 13.52
C LYS A 28 22.35 11.70 12.67
N ARG A 29 23.18 11.64 11.61
CA ARG A 29 23.45 10.38 10.91
C ARG A 29 23.84 9.34 11.96
N PHE A 30 22.96 8.36 12.17
CA PHE A 30 23.21 7.25 13.08
C PHE A 30 24.26 6.36 12.43
N ASN A 31 25.50 6.48 12.90
CA ASN A 31 26.52 5.50 12.61
C ASN A 31 26.25 4.30 13.52
N SER A 32 25.95 3.15 12.91
CA SER A 32 25.84 1.89 13.65
C SER A 32 27.14 1.64 14.42
N SER A 33 27.08 1.58 15.75
CA SER A 33 28.19 1.09 16.56
C SER A 33 28.42 -0.38 16.21
N SER A 34 29.60 -0.65 15.65
CA SER A 34 30.05 -1.96 15.18
C SER A 34 30.49 -2.83 16.35
N ASP A 35 29.56 -3.60 16.93
CA ASP A 35 29.92 -4.94 17.35
C ASP A 35 29.68 -5.85 16.13
N GLY A 36 30.70 -6.61 15.72
CA GLY A 36 30.57 -7.56 14.62
C GLY A 36 29.39 -8.52 14.85
N PRO A 37 28.80 -9.09 13.78
CA PRO A 37 27.66 -9.99 13.92
C PRO A 37 28.03 -11.14 14.86
N LYS A 38 27.29 -11.28 15.97
CA LYS A 38 27.44 -12.43 16.87
C LYS A 38 27.03 -13.68 16.11
N GLU A 39 28.01 -14.50 15.74
CA GLU A 39 27.75 -15.79 15.11
C GLU A 39 27.11 -16.75 16.12
N VAL A 40 25.91 -17.21 15.82
CA VAL A 40 25.17 -18.18 16.65
C VAL A 40 24.99 -19.45 15.85
N PHE A 41 25.73 -20.49 16.21
CA PHE A 41 25.56 -21.82 15.62
C PHE A 41 24.29 -22.48 16.17
N THR A 42 23.43 -22.95 15.27
CA THR A 42 22.18 -23.67 15.58
C THR A 42 22.09 -24.96 14.77
N ARG A 43 21.49 -26.00 15.35
CA ARG A 43 21.13 -27.22 14.64
C ARG A 43 19.78 -27.00 13.96
N ILE A 44 19.82 -26.60 12.69
CA ILE A 44 18.61 -26.27 11.91
C ILE A 44 17.57 -27.41 11.90
N ASN A 45 18.02 -28.66 11.94
CA ASN A 45 17.18 -29.87 11.94
C ASN A 45 16.66 -30.25 13.34
N ASP A 46 17.08 -29.56 14.40
CA ASP A 46 16.56 -29.76 15.75
C ASP A 46 15.48 -28.69 16.05
N PRO A 47 14.19 -29.02 15.94
CA PRO A 47 13.11 -28.07 16.23
C PRO A 47 13.06 -27.63 17.69
N LYS A 48 13.80 -28.29 18.60
CA LYS A 48 13.92 -27.93 20.01
C LYS A 48 15.12 -27.02 20.31
N ASP A 49 15.99 -26.75 19.34
CA ASP A 49 17.11 -25.82 19.56
C ASP A 49 16.56 -24.40 19.79
N PRO A 50 16.72 -23.82 20.99
CA PRO A 50 16.20 -22.50 21.29
C PRO A 50 16.86 -21.41 20.42
N LYS A 51 18.08 -21.65 19.93
CA LYS A 51 18.81 -20.71 19.06
C LYS A 51 18.21 -20.65 17.64
N ARG A 52 17.47 -21.70 17.23
CA ARG A 52 16.75 -21.75 15.94
C ARG A 52 15.66 -20.68 15.86
N GLN A 53 15.08 -20.29 17.00
CA GLN A 53 13.96 -19.33 17.03
C GLN A 53 14.39 -17.92 16.60
N ASN A 54 15.62 -17.51 16.92
CA ASN A 54 16.14 -16.18 16.60
C ASN A 54 16.10 -15.89 15.09
N PHE A 55 16.27 -16.93 14.26
CA PHE A 55 16.20 -16.81 12.81
C PHE A 55 14.83 -16.34 12.30
N PHE A 56 13.74 -16.66 13.02
CA PHE A 56 12.37 -16.35 12.62
C PHE A 56 11.78 -15.12 13.31
N GLN A 57 12.46 -14.59 14.33
CA GLN A 57 12.00 -13.44 15.11
C GLN A 57 12.16 -12.14 14.32
N TYR A 58 11.21 -11.22 14.52
CA TYR A 58 11.28 -9.87 13.95
C TYR A 58 12.34 -9.03 14.68
N THR A 59 13.19 -8.33 13.93
CA THR A 59 14.34 -7.62 14.50
C THR A 59 14.52 -6.17 14.04
N TRP A 60 13.79 -5.74 13.01
CA TRP A 60 14.07 -4.45 12.34
C TRP A 60 13.56 -3.21 13.06
N GLY A 61 12.65 -3.36 14.02
CA GLY A 61 12.14 -2.23 14.79
C GLY A 61 11.40 -2.65 16.04
N SER A 62 10.97 -1.65 16.78
CA SER A 62 10.21 -1.80 18.02
C SER A 62 9.02 -0.87 18.03
N TRP A 63 7.94 -1.28 18.71
CA TRP A 63 6.78 -0.43 18.92
C TRP A 63 6.86 0.25 20.28
N LEU A 64 6.41 1.50 20.34
CA LEU A 64 6.28 2.20 21.61
C LEU A 64 5.24 1.55 22.52
N ILE A 65 4.22 0.93 21.96
CA ILE A 65 3.14 0.26 22.69
C ILE A 65 3.07 -1.20 22.24
N ASP A 66 2.91 -2.13 23.18
CA ASP A 66 2.70 -3.56 22.92
C ASP A 66 3.80 -4.24 22.08
N ASP A 67 5.06 -3.78 22.19
CA ASP A 67 6.21 -4.26 21.38
C ASP A 67 6.32 -5.78 21.28
N LYS A 68 6.17 -6.47 22.42
CA LYS A 68 6.25 -7.95 22.46
C LYS A 68 5.16 -8.61 21.64
N ILE A 69 3.93 -8.07 21.66
CA ILE A 69 2.78 -8.59 20.92
C ILE A 69 2.98 -8.31 19.43
N GLU A 70 3.39 -7.10 19.06
CA GLU A 70 3.61 -6.72 17.66
C GLU A 70 4.76 -7.50 17.01
N LYS A 71 5.84 -7.78 17.76
CA LYS A 71 6.93 -8.67 17.32
C LYS A 71 6.48 -10.13 17.20
N ALA A 72 5.66 -10.62 18.13
CA ALA A 72 5.15 -12.00 18.08
C ALA A 72 4.28 -12.24 16.83
N LYS A 73 3.43 -11.27 16.46
CA LYS A 73 2.61 -11.31 15.22
C LYS A 73 3.45 -11.36 13.93
N ARG A 74 4.72 -10.91 14.00
CA ARG A 74 5.65 -10.83 12.86
C ARG A 74 6.72 -11.93 12.85
N GLN A 75 6.52 -12.98 13.63
CA GLN A 75 7.34 -14.19 13.49
C GLN A 75 7.00 -14.91 12.18
N THR A 76 8.02 -15.37 11.46
CA THR A 76 7.86 -16.05 10.16
C THR A 76 8.43 -17.45 10.21
N LYS A 77 7.85 -18.30 11.06
CA LYS A 77 8.29 -19.70 11.18
C LYS A 77 7.91 -20.47 9.90
N PHE A 78 8.87 -21.23 9.38
CA PHE A 78 8.67 -22.14 8.25
C PHE A 78 9.56 -23.40 8.36
N SER A 79 9.24 -24.41 7.57
CA SER A 79 9.99 -25.66 7.47
C SER A 79 11.15 -25.51 6.48
N ILE A 80 12.38 -25.49 7.00
CA ILE A 80 13.61 -25.44 6.18
C ILE A 80 13.81 -26.77 5.44
N GLU A 81 13.47 -27.90 6.07
CA GLU A 81 13.47 -29.21 5.40
C GLU A 81 12.44 -29.24 4.27
N GLY A 82 11.25 -28.70 4.53
CA GLY A 82 10.19 -28.49 3.54
C GLY A 82 10.64 -27.69 2.33
N LEU A 83 11.22 -26.52 2.57
CA LEU A 83 11.81 -25.69 1.52
C LEU A 83 12.88 -26.44 0.73
N THR A 84 13.73 -27.23 1.40
CA THR A 84 14.74 -28.05 0.73
C THR A 84 14.11 -29.09 -0.20
N LYS A 85 13.04 -29.76 0.24
CA LYS A 85 12.29 -30.71 -0.59
C LYS A 85 11.62 -30.03 -1.78
N LEU A 86 11.02 -28.86 -1.57
CA LEU A 86 10.44 -28.06 -2.64
C LEU A 86 11.47 -27.70 -3.72
N ILE A 87 12.65 -27.20 -3.32
CA ILE A 87 13.75 -26.88 -4.23
C ILE A 87 14.25 -28.11 -5.00
N GLN A 88 14.38 -29.26 -4.33
CA GLN A 88 14.75 -30.51 -4.99
C GLN A 88 13.70 -30.96 -6.02
N ASN A 89 12.42 -30.80 -5.71
CA ASN A 89 11.33 -31.10 -6.64
C ASN A 89 11.31 -30.13 -7.83
N LEU A 90 11.53 -28.84 -7.60
CA LEU A 90 11.68 -27.84 -8.67
C LEU A 90 12.80 -28.20 -9.65
N GLY A 91 13.91 -28.75 -9.14
CA GLY A 91 14.99 -29.27 -9.98
C GLY A 91 14.55 -30.41 -10.90
N LYS A 92 13.65 -31.30 -10.45
CA LYS A 92 13.09 -32.37 -11.29
C LYS A 92 12.09 -31.82 -12.31
N GLU A 93 11.24 -30.89 -11.88
CA GLU A 93 10.24 -30.25 -12.74
C GLU A 93 10.88 -29.44 -13.86
N THR A 94 12.03 -28.80 -13.59
CA THR A 94 12.84 -28.10 -14.62
C THR A 94 13.27 -29.04 -15.75
N LYS A 95 13.64 -30.29 -15.44
CA LYS A 95 14.02 -31.28 -16.47
C LYS A 95 12.85 -31.69 -17.37
N ASN A 96 11.67 -31.71 -16.79
CA ASN A 96 10.45 -32.15 -17.46
C ASN A 96 9.70 -30.99 -18.12
N ALA A 97 10.24 -29.77 -18.05
CA ALA A 97 9.59 -28.60 -18.61
C ALA A 97 9.48 -28.73 -20.13
N GLU A 98 8.27 -28.50 -20.64
CA GLU A 98 7.98 -28.55 -22.07
C GLU A 98 8.82 -27.49 -22.80
N LYS A 99 9.33 -27.87 -23.98
CA LYS A 99 10.11 -26.98 -24.83
C LYS A 99 9.32 -26.66 -26.09
N ASP A 100 9.40 -25.41 -26.51
CA ASP A 100 8.81 -24.92 -27.74
C ASP A 100 9.64 -25.37 -28.96
N GLU A 101 9.16 -24.99 -30.15
CA GLU A 101 9.77 -25.28 -31.44
C GLU A 101 11.23 -24.78 -31.55
N ASN A 102 11.59 -23.75 -30.77
CA ASN A 102 12.90 -23.12 -30.72
C ASN A 102 13.79 -23.66 -29.58
N GLY A 103 13.31 -24.64 -28.80
CA GLY A 103 14.00 -25.22 -27.66
C GLY A 103 14.00 -24.35 -26.40
N ALA A 104 13.24 -23.25 -26.37
CA ALA A 104 12.96 -22.47 -25.17
C ALA A 104 11.85 -23.14 -24.35
N THR A 105 11.73 -22.82 -23.07
CA THR A 105 10.68 -23.42 -22.22
C THR A 105 9.32 -22.85 -22.61
N SER A 106 8.38 -23.71 -23.00
CA SER A 106 7.01 -23.32 -23.37
C SER A 106 6.28 -22.70 -22.19
N ILE A 107 5.42 -21.72 -22.48
CA ILE A 107 4.60 -21.09 -21.43
C ILE A 107 3.45 -22.04 -21.10
N THR A 108 3.57 -22.71 -19.95
CA THR A 108 2.56 -23.65 -19.45
C THR A 108 1.72 -23.04 -18.32
N PRO A 109 0.46 -23.50 -18.14
CA PRO A 109 -0.36 -23.12 -17.00
C PRO A 109 0.32 -23.44 -15.65
N PRO A 110 -0.02 -22.71 -14.56
CA PRO A 110 0.47 -23.04 -13.22
C PRO A 110 0.14 -24.48 -12.84
N LYS A 111 1.13 -25.21 -12.32
CA LYS A 111 1.00 -26.62 -11.95
C LYS A 111 0.96 -26.75 -10.43
N LYS A 112 -0.11 -27.34 -9.90
CA LYS A 112 -0.22 -27.70 -8.49
C LYS A 112 0.59 -28.97 -8.20
N LEU A 113 1.41 -28.95 -7.17
CA LEU A 113 2.18 -30.09 -6.68
C LEU A 113 1.38 -30.87 -5.62
N ASP A 114 1.78 -32.13 -5.40
CA ASP A 114 1.18 -33.00 -4.38
C ASP A 114 1.33 -32.45 -2.96
N ASP A 115 2.35 -31.63 -2.72
CA ASP A 115 2.57 -30.96 -1.45
C ASP A 115 1.72 -29.70 -1.28
N GLY A 116 0.77 -29.41 -2.17
CA GLY A 116 -0.13 -28.26 -2.07
C GLY A 116 0.42 -26.94 -2.60
N SER A 117 1.74 -26.84 -2.88
CA SER A 117 2.31 -25.67 -3.54
C SER A 117 1.96 -25.61 -5.04
N VAL A 118 2.12 -24.45 -5.65
CA VAL A 118 1.92 -24.23 -7.08
C VAL A 118 3.23 -23.73 -7.68
N ILE A 119 3.61 -24.27 -8.84
CA ILE A 119 4.81 -23.88 -9.57
C ILE A 119 4.47 -23.28 -10.94
N LEU A 120 5.37 -22.45 -11.45
CA LEU A 120 5.31 -21.89 -12.81
C LEU A 120 6.49 -22.46 -13.61
N PRO A 121 6.30 -23.58 -14.36
CA PRO A 121 7.42 -24.32 -14.96
C PRO A 121 8.23 -23.52 -15.98
N HIS A 122 7.59 -22.59 -16.71
CA HIS A 122 8.23 -21.75 -17.71
C HIS A 122 9.32 -20.81 -17.13
N ASN A 123 9.29 -20.56 -15.81
CA ASN A 123 10.28 -19.74 -15.10
C ASN A 123 11.48 -20.54 -14.54
N SER A 124 11.61 -21.82 -14.90
CA SER A 124 12.63 -22.74 -14.39
C SER A 124 14.08 -22.27 -14.56
N LYS A 125 14.39 -21.47 -15.59
CA LYS A 125 15.73 -20.87 -15.80
C LYS A 125 16.18 -19.95 -14.64
N ALA A 126 15.25 -19.40 -13.87
CA ALA A 126 15.58 -18.63 -12.66
C ALA A 126 16.16 -19.51 -11.55
N VAL A 127 15.96 -20.83 -11.62
CA VAL A 127 16.36 -21.81 -10.61
C VAL A 127 17.67 -22.50 -11.00
N SER A 128 17.79 -22.94 -12.25
CA SER A 128 18.96 -23.66 -12.76
C SER A 128 19.12 -23.50 -14.27
N ASP A 129 20.36 -23.45 -14.73
CA ASP A 129 20.71 -23.59 -16.16
C ASP A 129 21.02 -25.05 -16.54
N SER A 130 21.13 -25.96 -15.56
CA SER A 130 21.42 -27.39 -15.74
C SER A 130 20.39 -28.30 -15.07
N ASP A 131 20.38 -29.57 -15.50
CA ASP A 131 19.54 -30.64 -14.95
C ASP A 131 20.13 -31.26 -13.68
N ASP A 132 20.93 -30.55 -12.90
CA ASP A 132 21.55 -31.13 -11.70
C ASP A 132 20.62 -31.11 -10.48
N SER A 133 20.95 -31.93 -9.47
CA SER A 133 20.25 -31.89 -8.19
C SER A 133 20.48 -30.53 -7.51
N LEU A 134 19.37 -29.86 -7.19
CA LEU A 134 19.41 -28.56 -6.52
C LEU A 134 19.49 -28.73 -5.01
N LEU A 135 20.47 -28.07 -4.40
CA LEU A 135 20.68 -28.00 -2.97
C LEU A 135 20.67 -26.54 -2.52
N ILE A 136 20.16 -26.28 -1.33
CA ILE A 136 20.27 -24.96 -0.69
C ILE A 136 21.66 -24.88 -0.03
N LYS A 137 22.45 -23.88 -0.42
CA LYS A 137 23.76 -23.58 0.21
C LYS A 137 23.59 -22.71 1.44
N SER A 138 22.73 -21.70 1.38
CA SER A 138 22.48 -20.78 2.50
C SER A 138 21.11 -20.14 2.39
N ILE A 139 20.56 -19.76 3.55
CA ILE A 139 19.36 -18.94 3.67
C ILE A 139 19.71 -17.74 4.56
N ALA A 140 19.47 -16.52 4.07
CA ALA A 140 19.75 -15.29 4.81
C ALA A 140 18.52 -14.39 4.82
N SER A 141 18.12 -13.87 5.98
CA SER A 141 17.13 -12.79 6.04
C SER A 141 17.76 -11.52 5.49
N ILE A 142 17.22 -10.96 4.40
CA ILE A 142 17.78 -9.76 3.74
C ILE A 142 16.90 -8.52 3.90
N HIS A 143 15.61 -8.69 4.20
CA HIS A 143 14.69 -7.57 4.42
C HIS A 143 13.51 -7.94 5.32
N GLU A 144 13.11 -7.08 6.25
CA GLU A 144 11.88 -7.21 7.04
C GLU A 144 10.97 -6.00 6.77
N GLY A 145 9.95 -6.20 5.93
CA GLY A 145 9.04 -5.12 5.54
C GLY A 145 7.91 -4.90 6.55
N LYS A 146 6.87 -4.21 6.12
CA LYS A 146 5.66 -4.00 6.94
C LYS A 146 4.76 -5.24 7.01
N HIS A 147 4.71 -6.00 5.92
CA HIS A 147 3.74 -7.08 5.70
C HIS A 147 4.37 -8.46 5.56
N HIS A 148 5.67 -8.55 5.31
CA HIS A 148 6.35 -9.79 5.04
C HIS A 148 7.84 -9.71 5.40
N ARG A 149 8.45 -10.88 5.56
CA ARG A 149 9.90 -11.06 5.66
C ARG A 149 10.44 -11.70 4.39
N ILE A 150 11.62 -11.25 3.97
CA ILE A 150 12.29 -11.66 2.74
C ILE A 150 13.59 -12.38 3.11
N TYR A 151 13.69 -13.62 2.64
CA TYR A 151 14.88 -14.45 2.75
C TYR A 151 15.50 -14.67 1.38
N LYS A 152 16.81 -14.47 1.28
CA LYS A 152 17.61 -14.89 0.14
C LYS A 152 17.96 -16.37 0.29
N VAL A 153 17.70 -17.17 -0.73
CA VAL A 153 18.01 -18.61 -0.79
C VAL A 153 19.05 -18.83 -1.89
N SER A 154 20.28 -19.18 -1.52
CA SER A 154 21.36 -19.42 -2.47
C SER A 154 21.46 -20.90 -2.83
N LEU A 155 21.50 -21.22 -4.12
CA LEU A 155 21.41 -22.59 -4.62
C LEU A 155 22.77 -23.17 -5.05
N SER A 156 22.84 -24.50 -5.15
CA SER A 156 23.99 -25.22 -5.70
C SER A 156 24.30 -24.83 -7.14
N SER A 157 23.28 -24.50 -7.93
CA SER A 157 23.37 -24.01 -9.32
C SER A 157 24.09 -22.67 -9.47
N GLY A 158 24.30 -21.93 -8.37
CA GLY A 158 24.86 -20.57 -8.41
C GLY A 158 23.80 -19.48 -8.62
N LYS A 159 22.53 -19.84 -8.80
CA LYS A 159 21.42 -18.91 -8.79
C LYS A 159 20.99 -18.59 -7.36
N ASP A 160 20.40 -17.42 -7.18
CA ASP A 160 19.80 -16.96 -5.94
C ASP A 160 18.30 -16.77 -6.12
N LEU A 161 17.52 -17.12 -5.11
CA LEU A 161 16.07 -16.92 -5.05
C LEU A 161 15.68 -16.02 -3.89
N VAL A 162 14.48 -15.46 -3.96
CA VAL A 162 13.79 -14.79 -2.87
C VAL A 162 12.65 -15.67 -2.37
N LEU A 163 12.68 -16.01 -1.08
CA LEU A 163 11.55 -16.55 -0.34
C LEU A 163 10.91 -15.43 0.48
N ARG A 164 9.69 -15.03 0.10
CA ARG A 164 8.89 -14.04 0.81
C ARG A 164 7.80 -14.73 1.62
N ILE A 165 7.76 -14.46 2.92
CA ILE A 165 6.79 -15.02 3.87
C ILE A 165 5.99 -13.88 4.50
N PRO A 166 4.66 -13.87 4.38
CA PRO A 166 3.81 -12.84 4.99
C PRO A 166 3.76 -12.99 6.51
N TYR A 167 3.62 -11.86 7.20
CA TYR A 167 3.25 -11.84 8.62
C TYR A 167 1.76 -12.15 8.78
N LYS A 168 1.39 -12.83 9.88
CA LYS A 168 0.01 -13.16 10.19
C LYS A 168 -0.74 -11.97 10.80
N LEU A 169 -0.87 -10.90 10.01
CA LEU A 169 -1.55 -9.65 10.37
C LEU A 169 -3.02 -9.62 9.89
N GLU A 170 -3.36 -10.50 8.96
CA GLU A 170 -4.67 -10.63 8.31
C GLU A 170 -5.20 -12.07 8.49
N SER A 171 -6.44 -12.30 8.07
CA SER A 171 -7.02 -13.65 8.08
C SER A 171 -6.29 -14.56 7.11
N ASP A 172 -6.28 -15.87 7.39
CA ASP A 172 -5.66 -16.86 6.50
C ASP A 172 -6.30 -16.84 5.10
N TYR A 173 -7.61 -16.52 5.02
CA TYR A 173 -8.30 -16.30 3.74
C TYR A 173 -7.73 -15.10 2.97
N ALA A 174 -7.56 -13.94 3.63
CA ALA A 174 -7.03 -12.74 2.98
C ALA A 174 -5.59 -12.95 2.50
N ILE A 175 -4.74 -13.58 3.31
CA ILE A 175 -3.36 -13.93 2.94
C ILE A 175 -3.34 -14.83 1.70
N SER A 176 -4.21 -15.85 1.68
CA SER A 176 -4.33 -16.79 0.57
C SER A 176 -4.74 -16.09 -0.74
N GLN A 177 -5.80 -15.28 -0.72
CA GLN A 177 -6.24 -14.56 -1.92
C GLN A 177 -5.18 -13.56 -2.41
N LYS A 178 -4.49 -12.90 -1.48
CA LYS A 178 -3.43 -11.93 -1.78
C LYS A 178 -2.25 -12.58 -2.50
N ILE A 179 -1.75 -13.71 -2.00
CA ILE A 179 -0.66 -14.47 -2.65
C ILE A 179 -1.06 -14.89 -4.07
N LYS A 180 -2.25 -15.48 -4.23
CA LYS A 180 -2.75 -15.94 -5.53
C LYS A 180 -2.85 -14.80 -6.54
N SER A 181 -3.45 -13.69 -6.11
CA SER A 181 -3.67 -12.54 -6.98
C SER A 181 -2.36 -11.85 -7.36
N GLU A 182 -1.44 -11.72 -6.41
CA GLU A 182 -0.14 -11.10 -6.66
C GLU A 182 0.70 -11.93 -7.64
N CYS A 183 0.74 -13.25 -7.48
CA CYS A 183 1.46 -14.13 -8.41
C CYS A 183 0.89 -14.04 -9.84
N ALA A 184 -0.44 -14.02 -9.97
CA ALA A 184 -1.10 -13.85 -11.26
C ALA A 184 -0.84 -12.46 -11.87
N THR A 185 -0.79 -11.42 -11.04
CA THR A 185 -0.50 -10.05 -11.47
C THR A 185 0.93 -9.94 -11.99
N ILE A 186 1.92 -10.47 -11.27
CA ILE A 186 3.33 -10.46 -11.69
C ILE A 186 3.50 -11.21 -13.03
N ASP A 187 2.88 -12.38 -13.14
CA ASP A 187 2.90 -13.19 -14.35
C ASP A 187 2.23 -12.47 -15.54
N PHE A 188 1.13 -11.76 -15.33
CA PHE A 188 0.48 -10.92 -16.34
C PHE A 188 1.37 -9.73 -16.78
N LEU A 189 1.96 -9.01 -15.83
CA LEU A 189 2.86 -7.88 -16.12
C LEU A 189 4.04 -8.33 -16.97
N ASP A 190 4.59 -9.50 -16.67
CA ASP A 190 5.71 -10.09 -17.41
C ASP A 190 5.29 -10.59 -18.80
N LEU A 191 4.36 -11.55 -18.87
CA LEU A 191 4.05 -12.25 -20.11
C LEU A 191 3.18 -11.42 -21.08
N LYS A 192 2.21 -10.65 -20.55
CA LYS A 192 1.29 -9.88 -21.40
C LYS A 192 1.79 -8.48 -21.69
N LEU A 193 2.41 -7.81 -20.72
CA LEU A 193 2.89 -6.43 -20.89
C LEU A 193 4.39 -6.33 -21.14
N GLY A 194 5.16 -7.42 -21.03
CA GLY A 194 6.62 -7.40 -21.24
C GLY A 194 7.36 -6.56 -20.20
N LEU A 195 6.78 -6.36 -19.02
CA LEU A 195 7.34 -5.50 -17.99
C LEU A 195 8.38 -6.23 -17.14
N LYS A 196 9.37 -5.47 -16.68
CA LYS A 196 10.48 -5.99 -15.88
C LYS A 196 10.06 -6.19 -14.43
N VAL A 197 9.64 -7.42 -14.13
CA VAL A 197 9.27 -7.90 -12.80
C VAL A 197 9.99 -9.23 -12.50
N PRO A 198 10.19 -9.61 -11.22
CA PRO A 198 10.79 -10.91 -10.89
C PRO A 198 9.94 -12.07 -11.40
N LYS A 199 10.59 -13.14 -11.87
CA LYS A 199 9.89 -14.36 -12.23
C LYS A 199 9.38 -15.09 -11.00
N ILE A 200 8.09 -15.42 -10.95
CA ILE A 200 7.53 -16.29 -9.91
C ILE A 200 7.89 -17.74 -10.23
N ILE A 201 8.47 -18.45 -9.27
CA ILE A 201 8.90 -19.84 -9.42
C ILE A 201 7.87 -20.77 -8.79
N ALA A 202 7.49 -20.46 -7.55
CA ALA A 202 6.50 -21.23 -6.79
C ALA A 202 5.79 -20.35 -5.77
N TYR A 203 4.58 -20.72 -5.38
CA TYR A 203 3.89 -20.13 -4.24
C TYR A 203 3.08 -21.17 -3.47
N GLY A 204 2.93 -20.93 -2.17
CA GLY A 204 2.04 -21.67 -1.28
C GLY A 204 1.02 -20.67 -0.73
N PRO A 205 -0.28 -20.76 -1.10
CA PRO A 205 -1.26 -19.77 -0.68
C PRO A 205 -1.67 -19.91 0.81
N ASP A 206 -1.42 -21.05 1.42
CA ASP A 206 -1.70 -21.33 2.84
C ASP A 206 -0.58 -22.17 3.45
N SER A 207 -0.69 -22.56 4.71
CA SER A 207 0.34 -23.37 5.40
C SER A 207 0.23 -24.88 5.15
N GLN A 208 -0.74 -25.36 4.36
CA GLN A 208 -0.90 -26.77 4.00
C GLN A 208 0.04 -27.11 2.84
N ASN A 209 1.33 -26.87 3.06
CA ASN A 209 2.38 -27.21 2.12
C ASN A 209 3.67 -27.62 2.80
N SER A 210 4.65 -28.13 2.04
CA SER A 210 5.92 -28.63 2.58
C SER A 210 6.68 -27.57 3.40
N VAL A 211 6.63 -26.29 3.02
CA VAL A 211 7.24 -25.14 3.71
C VAL A 211 6.51 -24.79 5.02
N GLU A 212 5.31 -25.35 5.26
CA GLU A 212 4.48 -25.15 6.48
C GLU A 212 4.12 -23.68 6.74
N SER A 213 4.15 -22.86 5.69
CA SER A 213 3.87 -21.42 5.75
C SER A 213 3.33 -20.96 4.40
N PRO A 214 2.45 -19.95 4.33
CA PRO A 214 2.19 -19.27 3.08
C PRO A 214 3.48 -18.61 2.58
N PHE A 215 3.75 -18.67 1.28
CA PHE A 215 4.98 -18.11 0.72
C PHE A 215 4.87 -17.77 -0.76
N ILE A 216 5.77 -16.90 -1.21
CA ILE A 216 6.10 -16.69 -2.62
C ILE A 216 7.61 -16.91 -2.78
N LEU A 217 7.98 -17.76 -3.73
CA LEU A 217 9.35 -18.04 -4.14
C LEU A 217 9.56 -17.48 -5.54
N MET A 218 10.53 -16.58 -5.70
CA MET A 218 10.73 -15.83 -6.94
C MET A 218 12.21 -15.57 -7.23
N GLU A 219 12.52 -15.11 -8.44
CA GLU A 219 13.85 -14.69 -8.88
C GLU A 219 14.46 -13.65 -7.92
N TYR A 220 15.73 -13.80 -7.59
CA TYR A 220 16.50 -12.75 -6.92
C TYR A 220 17.05 -11.75 -7.95
N ILE A 221 16.73 -10.46 -7.77
CA ILE A 221 17.30 -9.37 -8.56
C ILE A 221 18.39 -8.68 -7.76
N SER A 222 19.62 -8.71 -8.29
CA SER A 222 20.80 -8.04 -7.72
C SER A 222 20.80 -6.56 -8.11
N GLY A 223 20.84 -5.65 -7.14
CA GLY A 223 20.88 -4.21 -7.42
C GLY A 223 20.61 -3.32 -6.20
N ASP A 224 20.65 -2.01 -6.42
CA ASP A 224 20.32 -0.99 -5.42
C ASP A 224 18.86 -0.55 -5.55
N LEU A 225 18.20 -0.22 -4.44
CA LEU A 225 16.87 0.38 -4.47
C LEU A 225 16.90 1.77 -5.11
N LEU A 226 15.92 2.06 -5.97
CA LEU A 226 15.74 3.38 -6.58
C LEU A 226 15.56 4.49 -5.52
N MET A 227 14.97 4.14 -4.36
CA MET A 227 14.81 5.03 -3.21
C MET A 227 16.12 5.71 -2.78
N ARG A 228 17.30 5.10 -3.01
CA ARG A 228 18.60 5.73 -2.72
C ARG A 228 18.84 7.03 -3.50
N LYS A 229 18.15 7.22 -4.62
CA LYS A 229 18.21 8.42 -5.47
C LYS A 229 17.10 9.44 -5.15
N TRP A 230 16.15 9.10 -4.27
CA TRP A 230 15.01 9.96 -3.98
C TRP A 230 15.34 10.97 -2.88
N ASP A 231 15.52 12.23 -3.27
CA ASP A 231 15.70 13.37 -2.35
C ASP A 231 14.52 14.36 -2.51
N PRO A 232 13.36 14.09 -1.89
CA PRO A 232 12.15 14.88 -2.10
C PRO A 232 12.24 16.32 -1.61
N LEU A 233 13.16 16.62 -0.69
CA LEU A 233 13.32 17.94 -0.09
C LEU A 233 14.52 18.71 -0.65
N THR A 234 15.10 18.22 -1.75
CA THR A 234 16.22 18.88 -2.42
C THR A 234 15.83 20.31 -2.80
N PRO A 235 16.64 21.34 -2.50
CA PRO A 235 16.36 22.72 -2.90
C PRO A 235 16.32 22.89 -4.43
N ASP A 236 15.65 23.94 -4.91
CA ASP A 236 15.67 24.28 -6.34
C ASP A 236 16.99 24.94 -6.72
N VAL A 237 17.95 24.12 -7.14
CA VAL A 237 19.20 24.52 -7.76
C VAL A 237 19.30 23.85 -9.13
N GLU A 238 20.25 24.28 -9.96
CA GLU A 238 20.49 23.68 -11.27
C GLU A 238 20.67 22.15 -11.16
N GLY A 239 19.91 21.39 -11.95
CA GLY A 239 19.92 19.92 -11.94
C GLY A 239 19.06 19.24 -10.87
N SER A 240 18.41 19.98 -9.95
CA SER A 240 17.51 19.37 -8.94
C SER A 240 16.30 18.69 -9.56
N SER A 241 15.68 19.29 -10.57
CA SER A 241 14.55 18.69 -11.29
C SER A 241 14.95 17.38 -11.97
N ASP A 242 16.13 17.33 -12.60
CA ASP A 242 16.62 16.10 -13.26
C ASP A 242 16.86 14.97 -12.26
N LYS A 243 17.36 15.28 -11.05
CA LYS A 243 17.52 14.28 -9.98
C LYS A 243 16.17 13.71 -9.55
N LEU A 244 15.16 14.55 -9.31
CA LEU A 244 13.81 14.10 -8.95
C LEU A 244 13.18 13.28 -10.08
N LEU A 245 13.32 13.75 -11.32
CA LEU A 245 12.82 13.05 -12.50
C LEU A 245 13.52 11.71 -12.73
N SER A 246 14.79 11.56 -12.37
CA SER A 246 15.49 10.25 -12.45
C SER A 246 14.84 9.14 -11.59
N VAL A 247 13.95 9.51 -10.66
CA VAL A 247 13.13 8.61 -9.86
C VAL A 247 11.68 8.56 -10.35
N ILE A 248 11.08 9.73 -10.62
CA ILE A 248 9.67 9.83 -11.04
C ILE A 248 9.45 9.21 -12.42
N GLU A 249 10.35 9.46 -13.37
CA GLU A 249 10.20 9.09 -14.79
C GLU A 249 10.13 7.58 -15.01
N PRO A 250 11.01 6.73 -14.42
CA PRO A 250 10.89 5.28 -14.56
C PRO A 250 9.57 4.72 -14.02
N ILE A 251 9.08 5.25 -12.89
CA ILE A 251 7.82 4.80 -12.27
C ILE A 251 6.62 5.24 -13.12
N ALA A 252 6.63 6.48 -13.62
CA ALA A 252 5.60 6.98 -14.53
C ALA A 252 5.57 6.20 -15.86
N ALA A 253 6.74 5.84 -16.40
CA ALA A 253 6.86 5.03 -17.61
C ALA A 253 6.32 3.60 -17.41
N PHE A 254 6.61 2.98 -16.26
CA PHE A 254 6.02 1.68 -15.90
C PHE A 254 4.50 1.78 -15.78
N GLN A 255 4.01 2.80 -15.07
CA GLN A 255 2.57 2.99 -14.89
C GLN A 255 1.86 3.27 -16.22
N GLU A 256 2.46 4.02 -17.16
CA GLU A 256 1.91 4.24 -18.50
C GLU A 256 1.63 2.92 -19.22
N LYS A 257 2.56 1.97 -19.19
CA LYS A 257 2.40 0.64 -19.80
C LYS A 257 1.28 -0.15 -19.12
N VAL A 258 1.23 -0.15 -17.79
CA VAL A 258 0.13 -0.78 -17.04
C VAL A 258 -1.22 -0.16 -17.40
N LEU A 259 -1.29 1.16 -17.45
CA LEU A 259 -2.52 1.88 -17.78
C LEU A 259 -2.91 1.72 -19.24
N SER A 260 -2.01 1.34 -20.15
CA SER A 260 -2.36 1.15 -21.56
C SER A 260 -3.34 0.00 -21.77
N PHE A 261 -3.38 -0.95 -20.83
CA PHE A 261 -4.28 -2.09 -20.86
C PHE A 261 -5.65 -1.75 -20.27
N THR A 262 -6.71 -2.29 -20.87
CA THR A 262 -8.09 -2.18 -20.38
C THR A 262 -8.65 -3.57 -20.16
N PHE A 263 -9.26 -3.80 -19.00
CA PHE A 263 -9.88 -5.06 -18.64
C PHE A 263 -11.40 -5.01 -18.85
N ASN A 264 -12.05 -6.18 -18.85
CA ASN A 264 -13.48 -6.31 -19.10
C ASN A 264 -14.35 -6.06 -17.83
N LYS A 265 -13.77 -6.21 -16.63
CA LYS A 265 -14.47 -6.13 -15.33
C LYS A 265 -13.59 -5.52 -14.24
N PHE A 266 -14.18 -5.16 -13.10
CA PHE A 266 -13.45 -4.71 -11.90
C PHE A 266 -13.32 -5.87 -10.88
N GLY A 267 -12.19 -5.95 -10.19
CA GLY A 267 -11.83 -7.08 -9.33
C GLY A 267 -10.33 -7.16 -9.07
N SER A 268 -9.76 -8.37 -9.10
CA SER A 268 -8.29 -8.57 -9.21
C SER A 268 -7.97 -9.71 -10.16
N LEU A 269 -6.73 -9.76 -10.63
CA LEU A 269 -6.25 -10.86 -11.46
C LEU A 269 -5.94 -12.09 -10.60
N TYR A 270 -6.29 -13.26 -11.12
CA TYR A 270 -5.95 -14.58 -10.58
C TYR A 270 -5.62 -15.52 -11.74
N PHE A 271 -4.93 -16.61 -11.47
CA PHE A 271 -4.87 -17.72 -12.42
C PHE A 271 -6.22 -18.41 -12.53
N SER A 272 -6.51 -19.01 -13.68
CA SER A 272 -7.76 -19.75 -13.90
C SER A 272 -7.98 -20.88 -12.90
N SER A 273 -6.91 -21.52 -12.42
CA SER A 273 -6.96 -22.57 -11.39
C SER A 273 -7.22 -22.05 -9.97
N ASP A 274 -7.15 -20.73 -9.76
CA ASP A 274 -7.24 -20.11 -8.44
C ASP A 274 -8.57 -19.43 -8.14
N VAL A 275 -9.46 -19.32 -9.13
CA VAL A 275 -10.80 -18.76 -8.97
C VAL A 275 -11.85 -19.86 -8.80
N SER A 276 -13.02 -19.50 -8.24
CA SER A 276 -14.12 -20.44 -8.09
C SER A 276 -14.81 -20.68 -9.44
N ALA A 277 -15.71 -21.68 -9.48
CA ALA A 277 -16.51 -21.96 -10.67
C ALA A 277 -17.33 -20.74 -11.15
N LEU A 278 -17.72 -19.84 -10.24
CA LEU A 278 -18.52 -18.66 -10.56
C LEU A 278 -17.73 -17.59 -11.34
N GLU A 279 -16.40 -17.57 -11.21
CA GLU A 279 -15.55 -16.61 -11.90
C GLU A 279 -14.80 -17.21 -13.10
N GLN A 280 -15.03 -18.49 -13.43
CA GLN A 280 -14.39 -19.12 -14.59
C GLN A 280 -14.75 -18.42 -15.90
N ASP A 281 -15.94 -17.83 -16.00
CA ASP A 281 -16.38 -17.12 -17.20
C ASP A 281 -15.95 -15.64 -17.22
N ASN A 282 -15.30 -15.14 -16.16
CA ASN A 282 -14.80 -13.77 -16.09
C ASN A 282 -13.47 -13.63 -16.85
N ILE A 283 -13.57 -13.65 -18.18
CA ILE A 283 -12.45 -13.40 -19.09
C ILE A 283 -11.90 -11.98 -18.84
N PRO A 284 -10.59 -11.83 -18.60
CA PRO A 284 -10.02 -10.55 -18.18
C PRO A 284 -10.00 -9.49 -19.28
N TYR A 285 -9.85 -9.91 -20.54
CA TYR A 285 -9.79 -9.04 -21.72
C TYR A 285 -10.09 -9.84 -22.99
N ASP A 286 -10.50 -9.14 -24.05
CA ASP A 286 -10.83 -9.74 -25.34
C ASP A 286 -9.60 -9.81 -26.28
N GLY A 287 -9.66 -10.69 -27.27
CA GLY A 287 -8.68 -10.72 -28.37
C GLY A 287 -7.30 -11.29 -28.01
N GLU A 288 -7.23 -12.31 -27.14
CA GLU A 288 -5.97 -13.02 -26.90
C GLU A 288 -5.59 -13.89 -28.11
N GLU A 289 -4.56 -13.45 -28.85
CA GLU A 289 -4.03 -14.15 -30.01
C GLU A 289 -3.01 -15.24 -29.61
N SER A 290 -2.36 -15.11 -28.46
CA SER A 290 -1.38 -16.09 -27.99
C SER A 290 -2.06 -17.32 -27.40
N GLU A 291 -1.98 -18.46 -28.09
CA GLU A 291 -2.55 -19.73 -27.63
C GLU A 291 -2.08 -20.10 -26.20
N GLU A 292 -0.82 -19.82 -25.86
CA GLU A 292 -0.25 -20.11 -24.53
C GLU A 292 -0.83 -19.24 -23.39
N LEU A 293 -1.41 -18.08 -23.72
CA LEU A 293 -1.97 -17.12 -22.75
C LEU A 293 -3.49 -17.20 -22.67
N GLN A 294 -4.13 -17.89 -23.61
CA GLN A 294 -5.58 -18.08 -23.59
C GLN A 294 -6.01 -18.77 -22.29
N ASN A 295 -7.05 -18.24 -21.67
CA ASN A 295 -7.63 -18.77 -20.43
C ASN A 295 -6.64 -18.87 -19.24
N ARG A 296 -5.51 -18.17 -19.29
CA ARG A 296 -4.49 -18.19 -18.23
C ARG A 296 -4.92 -17.41 -16.99
N TRP A 297 -5.46 -16.22 -17.19
CA TRP A 297 -5.91 -15.33 -16.13
C TRP A 297 -7.43 -15.17 -16.10
N LYS A 298 -7.96 -14.86 -14.92
CA LYS A 298 -9.37 -14.56 -14.66
C LYS A 298 -9.49 -13.33 -13.75
N ILE A 299 -10.65 -12.67 -13.82
CA ILE A 299 -11.01 -11.63 -12.86
C ILE A 299 -11.83 -12.26 -11.74
N GLY A 300 -11.25 -12.25 -10.55
CA GLY A 300 -11.89 -12.68 -9.31
C GLY A 300 -12.22 -11.50 -8.38
N PRO A 301 -12.75 -11.77 -7.19
CA PRO A 301 -13.00 -10.78 -6.14
C PRO A 301 -11.80 -9.86 -5.89
N THR A 302 -12.06 -8.60 -5.54
CA THR A 302 -10.97 -7.66 -5.30
C THR A 302 -10.19 -8.02 -4.03
N ILE A 303 -8.87 -7.88 -4.04
CA ILE A 303 -8.05 -7.93 -2.83
C ILE A 303 -7.61 -6.53 -2.42
N SER A 304 -8.39 -5.50 -2.74
CA SER A 304 -8.13 -4.16 -2.20
C SER A 304 -8.15 -4.17 -0.67
N ARG A 305 -7.42 -3.23 -0.07
CA ARG A 305 -7.16 -3.21 1.38
C ARG A 305 -8.43 -3.26 2.23
N SER A 306 -9.53 -2.63 1.80
CA SER A 306 -10.80 -2.61 2.52
C SER A 306 -11.45 -4.00 2.67
N PHE A 307 -11.16 -4.96 1.80
CA PHE A 307 -11.69 -6.32 1.90
C PHE A 307 -10.77 -7.29 2.65
N ALA A 308 -9.52 -6.89 2.90
CA ALA A 308 -8.51 -7.72 3.58
C ALA A 308 -8.18 -7.23 4.99
N LYS A 309 -7.84 -5.94 5.13
CA LYS A 309 -7.35 -5.37 6.39
C LYS A 309 -8.48 -5.16 7.39
N ASN A 310 -8.19 -5.48 8.66
CA ASN A 310 -9.12 -5.33 9.78
C ASN A 310 -10.46 -6.08 9.61
N LYS A 311 -10.50 -7.13 8.76
CA LYS A 311 -11.69 -7.99 8.55
C LYS A 311 -11.60 -9.35 9.25
N ASN A 312 -10.71 -9.48 10.24
CA ASN A 312 -10.47 -10.73 10.97
C ASN A 312 -11.68 -11.25 11.77
N LYS A 313 -12.72 -10.42 11.94
CA LYS A 313 -13.97 -10.77 12.63
C LYS A 313 -15.12 -11.13 11.68
N LEU A 314 -14.94 -10.96 10.37
CA LEU A 314 -15.88 -11.41 9.36
C LEU A 314 -15.48 -12.79 8.84
N SER A 315 -16.48 -13.64 8.58
CA SER A 315 -16.26 -14.88 7.87
C SER A 315 -15.94 -14.60 6.40
N SER A 316 -15.20 -15.51 5.74
CA SER A 316 -14.95 -15.42 4.30
C SER A 316 -16.26 -15.33 3.51
N LYS A 317 -17.30 -16.06 3.93
CA LYS A 317 -18.64 -16.01 3.33
C LYS A 317 -19.25 -14.61 3.38
N HIS A 318 -19.16 -13.91 4.51
CA HIS A 318 -19.67 -12.54 4.62
C HIS A 318 -18.86 -11.56 3.74
N ILE A 319 -17.53 -11.69 3.72
CA ILE A 319 -16.69 -10.86 2.84
C ILE A 319 -17.08 -11.08 1.36
N SER A 320 -17.24 -12.33 0.92
CA SER A 320 -17.60 -12.67 -0.46
C SER A 320 -19.00 -12.18 -0.87
N GLN A 321 -19.92 -11.91 0.06
CA GLN A 321 -21.24 -11.36 -0.27
C GLN A 321 -21.15 -9.93 -0.82
N TYR A 322 -20.19 -9.16 -0.33
CA TYR A 322 -19.97 -7.76 -0.71
C TYR A 322 -18.80 -7.59 -1.69
N ASN A 323 -17.89 -8.57 -1.76
CA ASN A 323 -16.74 -8.56 -2.65
C ASN A 323 -17.02 -9.33 -3.96
N LYS A 324 -17.97 -8.84 -4.74
CA LYS A 324 -18.31 -9.44 -6.04
C LYS A 324 -17.44 -8.85 -7.14
N VAL A 325 -17.21 -9.62 -8.20
CA VAL A 325 -16.67 -9.08 -9.46
C VAL A 325 -17.72 -8.15 -10.06
N VAL A 326 -17.32 -6.92 -10.40
CA VAL A 326 -18.23 -5.88 -10.87
C VAL A 326 -18.08 -5.71 -12.38
N ASP A 327 -19.19 -5.63 -13.09
CA ASP A 327 -19.18 -5.40 -14.54
C ASP A 327 -18.69 -3.98 -14.88
N SER A 328 -18.03 -3.83 -16.02
CA SER A 328 -17.37 -2.56 -16.41
C SER A 328 -18.33 -1.39 -16.63
N ASP A 329 -19.61 -1.67 -16.88
CA ASP A 329 -20.69 -0.68 -17.04
C ASP A 329 -21.25 -0.17 -15.71
N LYS A 330 -20.82 -0.73 -14.57
CA LYS A 330 -21.27 -0.34 -13.22
C LYS A 330 -20.11 0.13 -12.31
N PRO A 331 -19.30 1.11 -12.74
CA PRO A 331 -18.09 1.49 -12.02
C PRO A 331 -18.33 2.01 -10.60
N LEU A 332 -19.50 2.59 -10.31
CA LEU A 332 -19.82 3.10 -8.97
C LEU A 332 -20.12 2.00 -7.95
N GLU A 333 -20.45 0.78 -8.39
CA GLU A 333 -20.58 -0.36 -7.47
C GLU A 333 -19.26 -0.67 -6.76
N VAL A 334 -18.10 -0.34 -7.36
CA VAL A 334 -16.79 -0.47 -6.69
C VAL A 334 -16.71 0.39 -5.42
N ILE A 335 -17.31 1.57 -5.42
CA ILE A 335 -17.37 2.47 -4.26
C ILE A 335 -18.39 1.92 -3.26
N SER A 336 -19.57 1.53 -3.75
CA SER A 336 -20.66 0.98 -2.92
C SER A 336 -20.22 -0.27 -2.15
N SER A 337 -19.51 -1.20 -2.78
CA SER A 337 -19.03 -2.42 -2.14
C SER A 337 -18.06 -2.15 -0.99
N VAL A 338 -17.23 -1.09 -1.08
CA VAL A 338 -16.37 -0.68 0.04
C VAL A 338 -17.20 -0.15 1.20
N ALA A 339 -18.20 0.69 0.94
CA ALA A 339 -19.09 1.19 1.99
C ALA A 339 -19.84 0.04 2.68
N GLU A 340 -20.33 -0.92 1.91
CA GLU A 340 -21.10 -2.06 2.43
C GLU A 340 -20.26 -3.04 3.26
N VAL A 341 -19.05 -3.38 2.83
CA VAL A 341 -18.19 -4.31 3.58
C VAL A 341 -17.71 -3.71 4.90
N GLU A 342 -17.42 -2.40 4.93
CA GLU A 342 -17.04 -1.72 6.17
C GLU A 342 -18.24 -1.61 7.12
N LEU A 343 -19.42 -1.27 6.59
CA LEU A 343 -20.65 -1.23 7.37
C LEU A 343 -20.99 -2.60 7.99
N GLU A 344 -20.87 -3.69 7.22
CA GLU A 344 -21.07 -5.05 7.72
C GLU A 344 -20.05 -5.37 8.83
N ASN A 345 -18.78 -5.04 8.62
CA ASN A 345 -17.72 -5.26 9.60
C ASN A 345 -18.04 -4.57 10.93
N LEU A 346 -18.48 -3.31 10.88
CA LEU A 346 -18.84 -2.51 12.05
C LEU A 346 -20.10 -3.04 12.74
N LYS A 347 -21.14 -3.40 11.99
CA LYS A 347 -22.36 -4.02 12.54
C LYS A 347 -22.07 -5.34 13.22
N ASN A 348 -21.22 -6.17 12.63
CA ASN A 348 -20.77 -7.42 13.25
C ASN A 348 -19.95 -7.16 14.53
N ARG A 349 -19.04 -6.17 14.53
CA ARG A 349 -18.33 -5.76 15.76
C ARG A 349 -19.27 -5.29 16.86
N LEU A 350 -20.28 -4.48 16.52
CA LEU A 350 -21.29 -4.01 17.46
C LEU A 350 -22.11 -5.17 18.04
N ALA A 351 -22.56 -6.11 17.21
CA ALA A 351 -23.29 -7.29 17.67
C ALA A 351 -22.44 -8.16 18.63
N LEU A 352 -21.15 -8.36 18.32
CA LEU A 352 -20.23 -9.08 19.20
C LEU A 352 -20.00 -8.35 20.53
N ALA A 353 -19.90 -7.01 20.50
CA ALA A 353 -19.75 -6.19 21.69
C ALA A 353 -21.00 -6.25 22.59
N GLN A 354 -22.20 -6.19 22.01
CA GLN A 354 -23.47 -6.27 22.73
C GLN A 354 -23.75 -7.66 23.31
N ALA A 355 -23.19 -8.71 22.69
CA ALA A 355 -23.32 -10.08 23.15
C ALA A 355 -22.23 -10.50 24.16
N ASP A 356 -21.36 -9.59 24.61
CA ASP A 356 -20.15 -9.87 25.41
C ASP A 356 -19.26 -10.98 24.80
N ALA A 357 -19.33 -11.14 23.47
CA ALA A 357 -18.59 -12.14 22.69
C ALA A 357 -17.36 -11.54 21.97
N GLY A 358 -17.10 -10.25 22.19
CA GLY A 358 -15.94 -9.54 21.67
C GLY A 358 -14.65 -9.89 22.43
N GLY A 359 -13.56 -10.12 21.70
CA GLY A 359 -12.22 -10.29 22.31
C GLY A 359 -11.57 -9.00 22.81
N LYS A 360 -12.27 -7.86 22.70
CA LYS A 360 -11.84 -6.52 23.13
C LYS A 360 -13.09 -5.77 23.61
N VAL A 361 -12.96 -4.98 24.68
CA VAL A 361 -13.99 -4.02 25.08
C VAL A 361 -14.08 -2.93 24.02
N GLU A 362 -15.20 -2.90 23.30
CA GLU A 362 -15.46 -1.91 22.25
C GLU A 362 -16.15 -0.68 22.83
N ASN A 363 -15.85 0.49 22.27
CA ASN A 363 -16.61 1.70 22.58
C ASN A 363 -17.88 1.74 21.69
N ILE A 364 -19.03 1.42 22.27
CA ILE A 364 -20.32 1.33 21.56
C ILE A 364 -20.69 2.68 20.92
N THR A 365 -20.47 3.79 21.61
CA THR A 365 -20.75 5.14 21.08
C THR A 365 -19.90 5.40 19.83
N LEU A 366 -18.60 5.10 19.89
CA LEU A 366 -17.71 5.23 18.74
C LEU A 366 -18.12 4.29 17.59
N LEU A 367 -18.49 3.04 17.88
CA LEU A 367 -19.00 2.10 16.86
C LEU A 367 -20.23 2.65 16.15
N ASN A 368 -21.18 3.22 16.89
CA ASN A 368 -22.37 3.82 16.29
C ASN A 368 -21.99 5.02 15.40
N LYS A 369 -21.08 5.90 15.83
CA LYS A 369 -20.58 7.00 14.98
C LYS A 369 -19.96 6.47 13.67
N MET A 370 -19.11 5.44 13.76
CA MET A 370 -18.52 4.80 12.57
C MET A 370 -19.59 4.18 11.66
N ILE A 371 -20.60 3.51 12.22
CA ILE A 371 -21.71 2.93 11.45
C ILE A 371 -22.46 4.02 10.70
N THR A 372 -22.83 5.11 11.36
CA THR A 372 -23.48 6.27 10.73
C THR A 372 -22.65 6.80 9.55
N THR A 373 -21.34 6.95 9.72
CA THR A 373 -20.46 7.40 8.64
C THR A 373 -20.45 6.47 7.42
N PHE A 374 -20.42 5.15 7.63
CA PHE A 374 -20.49 4.22 6.50
C PHE A 374 -21.90 4.07 5.91
N GLU A 375 -22.95 4.40 6.67
CA GLU A 375 -24.31 4.57 6.12
C GLU A 375 -24.40 5.83 5.25
N HIS A 376 -23.81 6.95 5.67
CA HIS A 376 -23.63 8.15 4.85
C HIS A 376 -22.84 7.86 3.57
N LEU A 377 -21.69 7.17 3.68
CA LEU A 377 -20.90 6.79 2.51
C LEU A 377 -21.71 5.89 1.55
N LYS A 378 -22.51 4.96 2.08
CA LYS A 378 -23.37 4.10 1.26
C LYS A 378 -24.41 4.91 0.47
N VAL A 379 -24.95 5.99 1.03
CA VAL A 379 -25.87 6.91 0.33
C VAL A 379 -25.14 7.71 -0.75
N ILE A 380 -23.92 8.18 -0.47
CA ILE A 380 -23.14 9.03 -1.38
C ILE A 380 -22.48 8.23 -2.52
N ALA A 381 -22.05 6.99 -2.27
CA ALA A 381 -21.33 6.15 -3.21
C ALA A 381 -21.93 6.11 -4.63
N PRO A 382 -23.22 5.76 -4.83
CA PRO A 382 -23.83 5.71 -6.16
C PRO A 382 -24.05 7.09 -6.80
N LYS A 383 -23.89 8.17 -6.04
CA LYS A 383 -24.11 9.56 -6.46
C LYS A 383 -22.80 10.33 -6.68
N SER A 384 -21.67 9.75 -6.28
CA SER A 384 -20.38 10.44 -6.13
C SER A 384 -19.88 11.10 -7.42
N ILE A 385 -19.77 10.37 -8.53
CA ILE A 385 -19.24 10.91 -9.81
C ILE A 385 -20.06 10.38 -10.96
N ASN A 386 -20.47 11.24 -11.90
CA ASN A 386 -21.22 10.85 -13.08
C ASN A 386 -20.29 10.21 -14.14
N PRO A 387 -20.43 8.89 -14.43
CA PRO A 387 -19.61 8.19 -15.42
C PRO A 387 -19.88 8.61 -16.87
N ASN A 388 -20.95 9.37 -17.10
CA ASN A 388 -21.37 9.86 -18.42
C ASN A 388 -21.28 11.39 -18.55
N SER A 389 -20.62 12.07 -17.59
CA SER A 389 -20.52 13.53 -17.58
C SER A 389 -19.78 14.07 -18.80
N LYS A 390 -20.44 14.93 -19.57
CA LYS A 390 -19.77 15.65 -20.68
C LYS A 390 -18.84 16.76 -20.19
N ALA A 391 -19.00 17.20 -18.93
CA ALA A 391 -18.14 18.19 -18.30
C ALA A 391 -16.78 17.61 -17.90
N ILE A 392 -16.65 16.28 -17.81
CA ILE A 392 -15.40 15.60 -17.48
C ILE A 392 -14.69 15.19 -18.79
N PRO A 393 -13.50 15.74 -19.09
CA PRO A 393 -12.75 15.36 -20.28
C PRO A 393 -12.45 13.86 -20.30
N ASN A 394 -12.75 13.20 -21.43
CA ASN A 394 -12.54 11.77 -21.65
C ASN A 394 -13.13 10.88 -20.54
N VAL A 395 -14.32 11.23 -20.02
CA VAL A 395 -14.98 10.50 -18.91
C VAL A 395 -15.03 8.98 -19.16
N GLY A 396 -15.33 8.53 -20.38
CA GLY A 396 -15.33 7.12 -20.72
C GLY A 396 -13.96 6.45 -20.52
N GLU A 397 -12.85 7.11 -20.87
CA GLU A 397 -11.50 6.55 -20.74
C GLU A 397 -11.02 6.44 -19.29
N ILE A 398 -11.41 7.39 -18.43
CA ILE A 398 -11.00 7.41 -17.01
C ILE A 398 -11.84 6.47 -16.14
N PHE A 399 -13.03 6.06 -16.60
CA PHE A 399 -13.87 5.07 -15.94
C PHE A 399 -13.58 3.63 -16.37
N LYS A 400 -12.78 3.43 -17.42
CA LYS A 400 -12.38 2.08 -17.87
C LYS A 400 -11.69 1.29 -16.74
N PRO A 401 -11.90 -0.04 -16.70
CA PRO A 401 -11.18 -0.93 -15.79
C PRO A 401 -9.69 -0.96 -16.10
N ARG A 402 -8.87 -0.41 -15.21
CA ARG A 402 -7.40 -0.41 -15.33
C ARG A 402 -6.78 -1.01 -14.07
N LEU A 403 -5.63 -1.64 -14.24
CA LEU A 403 -4.87 -2.20 -13.13
C LEU A 403 -4.30 -1.05 -12.28
N ASN A 404 -4.70 -1.02 -11.02
CA ASN A 404 -4.21 -0.13 -9.99
C ASN A 404 -3.17 -0.86 -9.14
N LEU A 405 -2.01 -0.23 -9.00
CA LEU A 405 -0.86 -0.74 -8.26
C LEU A 405 -0.62 0.19 -7.07
N PRO A 406 -1.17 -0.12 -5.87
CA PRO A 406 -1.21 0.82 -4.76
C PRO A 406 0.17 1.08 -4.12
N ASP A 407 1.14 0.19 -4.34
CA ASP A 407 2.48 0.25 -3.73
C ASP A 407 3.60 0.53 -4.76
N LEU A 408 3.27 1.27 -5.83
CA LEU A 408 4.27 1.87 -6.73
C LEU A 408 5.10 2.93 -5.98
N ASP A 409 6.25 2.52 -5.48
CA ASP A 409 7.15 3.33 -4.68
C ASP A 409 8.60 3.05 -5.07
N PRO A 410 9.52 4.02 -5.06
CA PRO A 410 10.93 3.76 -5.34
C PRO A 410 11.61 2.80 -4.34
N LEU A 411 11.01 2.48 -3.19
CA LEU A 411 11.41 1.36 -2.32
C LEU A 411 11.18 -0.01 -2.95
N ASN A 412 10.22 -0.10 -3.88
CA ASN A 412 9.82 -1.31 -4.57
C ASN A 412 10.37 -1.37 -6.00
N VAL A 413 11.45 -0.64 -6.28
CA VAL A 413 12.15 -0.66 -7.58
C VAL A 413 13.64 -0.92 -7.36
N ILE A 414 14.17 -1.96 -8.00
CA ILE A 414 15.59 -2.27 -8.02
C ILE A 414 16.21 -1.77 -9.32
N VAL A 415 17.32 -1.05 -9.22
CA VAL A 415 18.22 -0.74 -10.33
C VAL A 415 19.21 -1.88 -10.48
N ALA A 416 18.98 -2.75 -11.47
CA ALA A 416 19.68 -4.02 -11.62
C ALA A 416 21.03 -3.84 -12.34
N LYS A 417 22.12 -3.73 -11.57
CA LYS A 417 23.48 -3.48 -12.09
C LYS A 417 23.95 -4.52 -13.11
N GLU A 418 23.62 -5.78 -12.87
CA GLU A 418 23.98 -6.91 -13.74
C GLU A 418 23.14 -6.97 -15.03
N LYS A 419 22.09 -6.14 -15.12
CA LYS A 419 21.16 -6.04 -16.26
C LYS A 419 21.17 -4.61 -16.82
N ASN A 420 22.34 -4.00 -16.98
CA ASN A 420 22.52 -2.66 -17.55
C ASN A 420 21.71 -1.55 -16.84
N ASP A 421 21.61 -1.62 -15.52
CA ASP A 421 20.83 -0.68 -14.69
C ASP A 421 19.32 -0.62 -15.06
N GLU A 422 18.78 -1.70 -15.62
CA GLU A 422 17.34 -1.84 -15.84
C GLU A 422 16.56 -1.75 -14.51
N PHE A 423 15.39 -1.12 -14.56
CA PHE A 423 14.48 -1.02 -13.42
C PHE A 423 13.58 -2.25 -13.30
N PHE A 424 13.71 -2.98 -12.20
CA PHE A 424 12.84 -4.11 -11.84
C PHE A 424 11.84 -3.67 -10.78
N PHE A 425 10.56 -3.82 -11.07
CA PHE A 425 9.46 -3.43 -10.18
C PHE A 425 9.00 -4.64 -9.37
N LEU A 426 8.77 -4.41 -8.09
CA LEU A 426 8.46 -5.44 -7.10
C LEU A 426 7.17 -5.10 -6.34
N ASP A 427 6.73 -6.04 -5.51
CA ASP A 427 5.68 -5.85 -4.51
C ASP A 427 4.36 -5.32 -5.09
N PHE A 428 3.58 -6.23 -5.65
CA PHE A 428 2.28 -5.93 -6.26
C PHE A 428 1.12 -6.33 -5.33
N GLU A 429 1.39 -6.34 -4.03
CA GLU A 429 0.41 -6.64 -3.00
C GLU A 429 -0.79 -5.67 -3.08
N TYR A 430 -2.02 -6.17 -2.86
CA TYR A 430 -3.26 -5.38 -2.97
C TYR A 430 -3.58 -4.80 -4.37
N SER A 431 -2.90 -5.25 -5.44
CA SER A 431 -3.22 -4.83 -6.80
C SER A 431 -4.65 -5.18 -7.21
N SER A 432 -5.37 -4.21 -7.77
CA SER A 432 -6.78 -4.38 -8.13
C SER A 432 -7.09 -3.76 -9.48
N ILE A 433 -8.13 -4.24 -10.15
CA ILE A 433 -8.69 -3.60 -11.33
C ILE A 433 -9.86 -2.72 -10.89
N GLN A 434 -9.77 -1.42 -11.16
CA GLN A 434 -10.77 -0.43 -10.75
C GLN A 434 -10.87 0.71 -11.79
N PRO A 435 -11.91 1.56 -11.72
CA PRO A 435 -11.98 2.76 -12.54
C PRO A 435 -10.76 3.66 -12.26
N PHE A 436 -10.05 4.09 -13.30
CA PHE A 436 -8.83 4.88 -13.14
C PHE A 436 -9.07 6.18 -12.34
N ILE A 437 -10.24 6.79 -12.49
CA ILE A 437 -10.63 8.00 -11.75
C ILE A 437 -10.50 7.83 -10.22
N LEU A 438 -10.69 6.61 -9.70
CA LEU A 438 -10.59 6.27 -8.28
C LEU A 438 -9.16 6.04 -7.78
N THR A 439 -8.15 6.10 -8.65
CA THR A 439 -6.75 5.93 -8.25
C THR A 439 -6.23 7.16 -7.50
N SER A 440 -5.30 6.94 -6.57
CA SER A 440 -4.54 8.01 -5.93
C SER A 440 -3.18 8.16 -6.60
N TYR A 441 -2.54 9.31 -6.41
CA TYR A 441 -1.13 9.44 -6.77
C TYR A 441 -0.27 8.55 -5.86
N PRO A 442 0.88 8.07 -6.36
CA PRO A 442 1.80 7.28 -5.55
C PRO A 442 2.22 8.02 -4.27
N ALA A 443 2.31 7.28 -3.17
CA ALA A 443 2.53 7.85 -1.84
C ALA A 443 3.83 8.67 -1.74
N PHE A 444 4.90 8.29 -2.45
CA PHE A 444 6.19 8.99 -2.41
C PHE A 444 6.13 10.43 -2.94
N VAL A 445 5.19 10.74 -3.84
CA VAL A 445 4.97 12.09 -4.41
C VAL A 445 3.72 12.77 -3.86
N ALA A 446 2.68 12.01 -3.48
CA ALA A 446 1.41 12.55 -3.04
C ALA A 446 1.55 13.51 -1.85
N TYR A 447 0.72 14.55 -1.86
CA TYR A 447 0.64 15.53 -0.78
C TYR A 447 -0.80 16.01 -0.59
N GLN A 448 -1.36 15.83 0.60
CA GLN A 448 -2.75 16.21 0.88
C GLN A 448 -2.89 17.60 1.52
N GLY A 449 -1.78 18.28 1.83
CA GLY A 449 -1.81 19.61 2.45
C GLY A 449 -2.05 20.76 1.47
N VAL A 450 -2.10 21.98 2.03
CA VAL A 450 -2.21 23.23 1.27
C VAL A 450 -1.08 23.32 0.25
N LYS A 451 -1.40 23.68 -0.99
CA LYS A 451 -0.42 23.78 -2.07
C LYS A 451 0.24 25.15 -2.06
N ILE A 452 1.56 25.17 -2.27
CA ILE A 452 2.35 26.39 -2.52
C ILE A 452 3.16 26.13 -3.78
N TYR A 453 2.93 26.92 -4.84
CA TYR A 453 3.65 26.77 -6.11
C TYR A 453 4.74 27.82 -6.28
N ASN A 454 4.65 28.94 -5.57
CA ASN A 454 5.69 29.96 -5.53
C ASN A 454 5.79 30.56 -4.12
N LEU A 455 6.94 30.37 -3.47
CA LEU A 455 7.18 30.85 -2.11
C LEU A 455 7.09 32.38 -2.00
N GLU A 456 7.69 33.12 -2.94
CA GLU A 456 7.76 34.59 -2.86
C GLU A 456 6.42 35.26 -3.21
N GLU A 457 5.64 34.65 -4.10
CA GLU A 457 4.36 35.21 -4.55
C GLU A 457 3.19 34.83 -3.63
N GLU A 458 3.19 33.62 -3.06
CA GLU A 458 2.06 33.09 -2.30
C GLU A 458 2.23 33.23 -0.78
N VAL A 459 3.45 33.39 -0.28
CA VAL A 459 3.72 33.55 1.17
C VAL A 459 4.09 35.01 1.47
N PRO A 460 3.20 35.80 2.10
CA PRO A 460 3.45 37.20 2.40
C PRO A 460 4.71 37.39 3.25
N GLY A 461 5.65 38.22 2.78
CA GLY A 461 6.88 38.52 3.51
C GLY A 461 7.83 37.32 3.67
N PHE A 462 7.75 36.30 2.80
CA PHE A 462 8.55 35.08 2.91
C PHE A 462 10.04 35.32 3.22
N ASN A 463 10.66 36.29 2.53
CA ASN A 463 12.07 36.62 2.69
C ASN A 463 12.40 37.26 4.06
N GLU A 464 11.40 37.85 4.72
CA GLU A 464 11.50 38.52 6.03
C GLU A 464 11.21 37.57 7.21
N LEU A 465 10.70 36.35 6.94
CA LEU A 465 10.41 35.35 7.97
C LEU A 465 11.68 34.79 8.63
N GLU A 466 11.53 34.28 9.85
CA GLU A 466 12.58 33.52 10.54
C GLU A 466 12.88 32.21 9.80
N GLU A 467 14.13 31.72 9.84
CA GLU A 467 14.51 30.54 9.04
C GLU A 467 13.68 29.28 9.40
N ARG A 468 13.29 29.12 10.67
CA ARG A 468 12.42 28.02 11.10
C ARG A 468 11.05 28.05 10.41
N GLU A 469 10.48 29.24 10.23
CA GLU A 469 9.21 29.41 9.53
C GLU A 469 9.39 29.20 8.02
N LYS A 470 10.50 29.70 7.44
CA LYS A 470 10.83 29.44 6.04
C LYS A 470 10.96 27.96 5.74
N GLU A 471 11.55 27.17 6.64
CA GLU A 471 11.66 25.72 6.47
C GLU A 471 10.29 25.02 6.39
N GLN A 472 9.30 25.48 7.16
CA GLN A 472 7.94 24.94 7.09
C GLN A 472 7.30 25.22 5.73
N TYR A 473 7.42 26.44 5.22
CA TYR A 473 6.91 26.79 3.89
C TYR A 473 7.69 26.07 2.77
N ARG A 474 9.01 25.96 2.88
CA ARG A 474 9.86 25.18 1.93
C ARG A 474 9.43 23.72 1.89
N PHE A 475 9.12 23.10 3.03
CA PHE A 475 8.62 21.73 3.07
C PHE A 475 7.31 21.56 2.29
N VAL A 476 6.34 22.47 2.49
CA VAL A 476 5.06 22.49 1.77
C VAL A 476 5.27 22.69 0.26
N TYR A 477 6.15 23.63 -0.10
CA TYR A 477 6.53 23.91 -1.48
C TYR A 477 7.17 22.68 -2.15
N TYR A 478 8.17 22.04 -1.53
CA TYR A 478 8.82 20.86 -2.10
C TYR A 478 7.87 19.69 -2.28
N LYS A 479 6.96 19.46 -1.32
CA LYS A 479 5.91 18.43 -1.47
C LYS A 479 4.94 18.75 -2.61
N THR A 480 4.58 20.03 -2.78
CA THR A 480 3.75 20.50 -3.91
C THR A 480 4.47 20.32 -5.25
N ARG A 481 5.74 20.70 -5.33
CA ARG A 481 6.60 20.53 -6.51
C ARG A 481 6.68 19.06 -6.94
N ASN A 482 6.92 18.14 -6.00
CA ASN A 482 7.08 16.72 -6.32
C ASN A 482 5.80 16.10 -6.87
N GLU A 483 4.63 16.40 -6.27
CA GLU A 483 3.34 16.01 -6.82
C GLU A 483 3.12 16.63 -8.21
N ARG A 484 3.52 17.89 -8.41
CA ARG A 484 3.38 18.56 -9.69
C ARG A 484 4.23 17.91 -10.79
N LEU A 485 5.47 17.52 -10.48
CA LEU A 485 6.34 16.78 -11.41
C LEU A 485 5.69 15.46 -11.83
N TRP A 486 5.06 14.75 -10.88
CA TRP A 486 4.30 13.54 -11.18
C TRP A 486 3.10 13.81 -12.10
N GLU A 487 2.29 14.84 -11.81
CA GLU A 487 1.16 15.23 -12.67
C GLU A 487 1.61 15.58 -14.09
N LEU A 488 2.76 16.24 -14.24
CA LEU A 488 3.34 16.59 -15.54
C LEU A 488 3.77 15.35 -16.33
N GLU A 489 4.46 14.41 -15.69
CA GLU A 489 4.87 13.14 -16.34
C GLU A 489 3.66 12.27 -16.70
N LEU A 490 2.65 12.17 -15.83
CA LEU A 490 1.41 11.48 -16.16
C LEU A 490 0.71 12.14 -17.35
N ASN A 491 0.58 13.47 -17.35
CA ASN A 491 -0.07 14.22 -18.43
C ASN A 491 0.66 14.08 -19.77
N LYS A 492 2.00 14.07 -19.74
CA LYS A 492 2.84 13.87 -20.93
C LYS A 492 2.61 12.50 -21.58
N ARG A 493 2.37 11.46 -20.77
CA ARG A 493 2.23 10.06 -21.21
C ARG A 493 0.79 9.66 -21.50
N ARG A 494 -0.14 10.14 -20.68
CA ARG A 494 -1.57 9.80 -20.67
C ARG A 494 -2.42 11.06 -20.50
N HIS A 495 -2.30 11.98 -21.47
CA HIS A 495 -3.10 13.21 -21.50
C HIS A 495 -4.62 12.92 -21.50
N ASP A 496 -5.01 11.78 -22.06
CA ASP A 496 -6.39 11.29 -22.03
C ASP A 496 -6.94 11.09 -20.61
N LEU A 497 -6.06 10.90 -19.62
CA LEU A 497 -6.41 10.65 -18.22
C LEU A 497 -6.31 11.90 -17.30
N ILE A 498 -6.05 13.08 -17.86
CA ILE A 498 -5.71 14.31 -17.08
C ILE A 498 -6.81 14.79 -16.13
N ALA A 499 -8.07 14.40 -16.36
CA ALA A 499 -9.21 14.80 -15.53
C ALA A 499 -9.02 14.44 -14.04
N ILE A 500 -8.21 13.41 -13.73
CA ILE A 500 -7.88 13.01 -12.36
C ILE A 500 -7.17 14.11 -11.54
N ALA A 501 -6.53 15.08 -12.22
CA ALA A 501 -5.88 16.22 -11.58
C ALA A 501 -6.85 17.33 -11.16
N SER A 502 -8.09 17.31 -11.66
CA SER A 502 -9.12 18.32 -11.35
C SER A 502 -9.43 18.35 -9.85
N PRO A 503 -9.41 19.54 -9.20
CA PRO A 503 -9.80 19.67 -7.80
C PRO A 503 -11.21 19.13 -7.50
N TYR A 504 -12.16 19.32 -8.43
CA TYR A 504 -13.52 18.82 -8.28
C TYR A 504 -13.59 17.29 -8.29
N ILE A 505 -12.81 16.64 -9.16
CA ILE A 505 -12.72 15.18 -9.21
C ILE A 505 -12.01 14.64 -7.96
N LYS A 506 -10.93 15.31 -7.51
CA LYS A 506 -10.25 14.99 -6.24
C LYS A 506 -11.22 15.07 -5.05
N ALA A 507 -12.08 16.09 -5.00
CA ALA A 507 -13.10 16.23 -3.96
C ALA A 507 -14.14 15.11 -4.01
N LEU A 508 -14.78 14.87 -5.17
CA LEU A 508 -15.85 13.88 -5.30
C LEU A 508 -15.42 12.44 -5.00
N LYS A 509 -14.16 12.08 -5.29
CA LYS A 509 -13.63 10.75 -4.93
C LYS A 509 -13.06 10.67 -3.52
N ASN A 510 -12.89 11.79 -2.82
CA ASN A 510 -12.21 11.81 -1.52
C ASN A 510 -12.88 10.90 -0.48
N PRO A 511 -14.23 10.84 -0.34
CA PRO A 511 -14.87 9.89 0.58
C PRO A 511 -14.43 8.44 0.36
N TYR A 512 -14.33 8.02 -0.91
CA TYR A 512 -13.83 6.69 -1.26
C TYR A 512 -12.35 6.51 -0.90
N ILE A 513 -11.50 7.50 -1.19
CA ILE A 513 -10.07 7.44 -0.84
C ILE A 513 -9.86 7.37 0.68
N GLN A 514 -10.64 8.11 1.46
CA GLN A 514 -10.56 8.02 2.93
C GLN A 514 -11.06 6.66 3.43
N ALA A 515 -12.12 6.10 2.83
CA ALA A 515 -12.58 4.76 3.16
C ALA A 515 -11.52 3.67 2.86
N LEU A 516 -10.76 3.79 1.76
CA LEU A 516 -9.61 2.91 1.48
C LEU A 516 -8.47 3.06 2.50
N ASN A 517 -8.38 4.22 3.16
CA ASN A 517 -7.36 4.55 4.15
C ASN A 517 -7.84 4.41 5.61
N PHE A 518 -9.05 3.88 5.83
CA PHE A 518 -9.60 3.58 7.15
C PHE A 518 -8.78 2.46 7.83
N LYS A 519 -7.78 2.84 8.64
CA LYS A 519 -6.81 1.92 9.25
C LYS A 519 -7.08 1.70 10.73
N ASN A 520 -7.58 2.72 11.41
CA ASN A 520 -7.95 2.69 12.82
C ASN A 520 -9.34 3.31 13.02
N ASP A 521 -9.94 3.04 14.18
CA ASP A 521 -11.34 3.41 14.45
C ASP A 521 -11.58 4.92 14.34
N LYS A 522 -10.61 5.80 14.66
CA LYS A 522 -10.77 7.26 14.58
C LYS A 522 -10.68 7.80 13.14
N ASP A 523 -10.17 7.01 12.19
CA ASP A 523 -10.08 7.43 10.79
C ASP A 523 -11.47 7.64 10.14
N TYR A 524 -12.57 7.19 10.77
CA TYR A 524 -13.93 7.50 10.33
C TYR A 524 -14.18 9.00 10.25
N LEU A 525 -13.51 9.80 11.11
CA LEU A 525 -13.62 11.25 11.09
C LEU A 525 -13.17 11.82 9.75
N TYR A 526 -12.13 11.27 9.12
CA TYR A 526 -11.70 11.71 7.80
C TYR A 526 -12.66 11.28 6.69
N VAL A 527 -13.32 10.11 6.83
CA VAL A 527 -14.35 9.66 5.88
C VAL A 527 -15.56 10.59 5.94
N GLU A 528 -16.05 10.88 7.15
CA GLU A 528 -17.19 11.78 7.38
C GLU A 528 -16.86 13.21 6.94
N GLU A 529 -15.70 13.75 7.30
CA GLU A 529 -15.25 15.08 6.88
C GLU A 529 -15.21 15.19 5.36
N ALA A 530 -14.72 14.15 4.66
CA ALA A 530 -14.71 14.13 3.20
C ALA A 530 -16.12 14.15 2.59
N ILE A 531 -17.13 13.59 3.29
CA ILE A 531 -18.53 13.65 2.87
C ILE A 531 -19.13 15.04 3.15
N ILE A 532 -18.93 15.57 4.36
CA ILE A 532 -19.38 16.91 4.77
C ILE A 532 -18.85 17.98 3.80
N GLN A 533 -17.58 17.89 3.41
CA GLN A 533 -16.95 18.83 2.46
C GLN A 533 -17.60 18.87 1.08
N LEU A 534 -18.40 17.87 0.70
CA LEU A 534 -19.17 17.90 -0.55
C LEU A 534 -20.42 18.78 -0.44
N GLN A 535 -21.01 18.91 0.75
CA GLN A 535 -22.28 19.60 0.99
C GLN A 535 -22.35 21.03 0.41
N PRO A 536 -21.39 21.94 0.69
CA PRO A 536 -21.48 23.32 0.19
C PRO A 536 -21.34 23.44 -1.34
N TYR A 537 -20.83 22.40 -2.01
CA TYR A 537 -20.62 22.39 -3.46
C TYR A 537 -21.60 21.48 -4.21
N TRP A 538 -22.48 20.77 -3.50
CA TRP A 538 -23.32 19.72 -4.09
C TRP A 538 -24.20 20.24 -5.23
N GLU A 539 -24.94 21.34 -5.02
CA GLU A 539 -25.74 21.96 -6.07
C GLU A 539 -24.89 22.31 -7.30
N THR A 540 -23.66 22.80 -7.08
CA THR A 540 -22.74 23.12 -8.18
C THR A 540 -22.30 21.87 -8.92
N PHE A 541 -22.02 20.77 -8.22
CA PHE A 541 -21.68 19.49 -8.85
C PHE A 541 -22.83 18.96 -9.69
N VAL A 542 -24.06 19.04 -9.21
CA VAL A 542 -25.27 18.61 -9.92
C VAL A 542 -25.49 19.47 -11.17
N LEU A 543 -25.45 20.79 -11.03
CA LEU A 543 -25.67 21.73 -12.14
C LEU A 543 -24.63 21.60 -13.26
N ASN A 544 -23.40 21.16 -12.92
CA ASN A 544 -22.33 20.92 -13.90
C ASN A 544 -22.22 19.45 -14.30
N GLU A 545 -23.20 18.62 -13.95
CA GLU A 545 -23.26 17.19 -14.27
C GLU A 545 -22.04 16.38 -13.78
N LEU A 546 -21.35 16.82 -12.72
CA LEU A 546 -20.13 16.18 -12.21
C LEU A 546 -20.43 14.99 -11.28
N CYS A 547 -21.51 15.10 -10.47
CA CYS A 547 -21.99 14.01 -9.62
C CYS A 547 -23.12 13.23 -10.31
N ASN A 548 -23.31 11.97 -9.94
CA ASN A 548 -24.31 11.07 -10.51
C ASN A 548 -25.66 11.22 -9.79
N ASP A 549 -26.18 12.45 -9.72
CA ASP A 549 -27.47 12.78 -9.13
C ASP A 549 -28.10 13.97 -9.86
N GLU A 550 -29.42 14.03 -9.89
CA GLU A 550 -30.20 15.14 -10.43
C GLU A 550 -30.75 16.04 -9.29
N ASN A 551 -30.76 15.54 -8.05
CA ASN A 551 -31.22 16.32 -6.90
C ASN A 551 -30.13 17.30 -6.43
N LYS A 552 -30.49 18.59 -6.41
CA LYS A 552 -29.63 19.70 -5.95
C LYS A 552 -29.46 19.75 -4.44
N GLU A 553 -30.36 19.14 -3.69
CA GLU A 553 -30.24 19.03 -2.24
C GLU A 553 -29.19 17.96 -1.90
N PHE A 554 -28.36 18.26 -0.89
CA PHE A 554 -27.34 17.31 -0.45
C PHE A 554 -28.02 16.05 0.12
N PRO A 555 -27.57 14.82 -0.23
CA PRO A 555 -28.29 13.59 0.13
C PRO A 555 -28.33 13.24 1.61
N ILE A 556 -27.55 13.94 2.45
CA ILE A 556 -27.46 13.72 3.90
C ILE A 556 -27.86 15.02 4.59
N GLU A 557 -28.72 14.92 5.60
CA GLU A 557 -29.09 16.05 6.43
C GLU A 557 -28.24 16.07 7.70
N TYR A 558 -27.54 17.18 7.93
CA TYR A 558 -26.76 17.39 9.15
C TYR A 558 -27.42 18.45 10.02
N SER A 559 -27.51 18.19 11.32
CA SER A 559 -27.81 19.23 12.31
C SER A 559 -26.57 20.07 12.58
N SER A 560 -26.74 21.31 13.03
CA SER A 560 -25.61 22.15 13.47
C SER A 560 -24.84 21.50 14.62
N GLU A 561 -25.56 20.87 15.57
CA GLU A 561 -24.96 20.14 16.70
C GLU A 561 -24.04 19.00 16.23
N TYR A 562 -24.45 18.24 15.21
CA TYR A 562 -23.62 17.17 14.65
C TYR A 562 -22.33 17.71 14.02
N LEU A 563 -22.42 18.80 13.26
CA LEU A 563 -21.26 19.42 12.62
C LEU A 563 -20.28 19.99 13.65
N ASP A 564 -20.79 20.64 14.70
CA ASP A 564 -19.97 21.18 15.79
C ASP A 564 -19.27 20.06 16.59
N GLU A 565 -19.98 18.96 16.88
CA GLU A 565 -19.39 17.78 17.53
C GLU A 565 -18.33 17.13 16.63
N HIS A 566 -18.63 16.94 15.35
CA HIS A 566 -17.69 16.36 14.38
C HIS A 566 -16.39 17.17 14.29
N GLN A 567 -16.49 18.50 14.16
CA GLN A 567 -15.32 19.36 14.10
C GLN A 567 -14.49 19.29 15.37
N THR A 568 -15.15 19.25 16.54
CA THR A 568 -14.47 19.13 17.85
C THR A 568 -13.71 17.80 17.95
N ASP A 569 -14.33 16.69 17.56
CA ASP A 569 -13.71 15.36 17.57
C ASP A 569 -12.53 15.28 16.59
N LEU A 570 -12.68 15.86 15.40
CA LEU A 570 -11.64 15.91 14.37
C LEU A 570 -10.42 16.73 14.83
N ASP A 571 -10.64 17.92 15.39
CA ASP A 571 -9.57 18.78 15.92
C ASP A 571 -8.82 18.08 17.05
N ALA A 572 -9.55 17.43 17.97
CA ALA A 572 -8.96 16.64 19.05
C ALA A 572 -8.10 15.49 18.52
N TYR A 573 -8.56 14.78 17.48
CA TYR A 573 -7.80 13.70 16.86
C TYR A 573 -6.56 14.21 16.12
N GLN A 574 -6.66 15.32 15.39
CA GLN A 574 -5.52 15.94 14.73
C GLN A 574 -4.47 16.42 15.74
N MET A 575 -4.90 17.00 16.86
CA MET A 575 -4.01 17.41 17.96
C MET A 575 -3.33 16.20 18.59
N GLU A 576 -4.05 15.09 18.79
CA GLU A 576 -3.48 13.84 19.27
C GLU A 576 -2.37 13.35 18.32
N LEU A 577 -2.64 13.26 17.01
CA LEU A 577 -1.67 12.82 16.00
C LEU A 577 -0.44 13.73 15.93
N ALA A 578 -0.64 15.04 16.06
CA ALA A 578 0.46 16.01 16.07
C ALA A 578 1.33 15.90 17.34
N SER A 579 0.72 15.56 18.47
CA SER A 579 1.39 15.45 19.76
C SER A 579 2.16 14.14 19.95
N GLN A 580 1.78 13.08 19.23
CA GLN A 580 2.34 11.74 19.38
C GLN A 580 3.55 11.55 18.44
N PRO A 581 4.76 11.40 18.98
CA PRO A 581 5.91 11.03 18.18
C PRO A 581 5.66 9.67 17.51
N PHE A 582 6.09 9.54 16.25
CA PHE A 582 5.90 8.32 15.48
C PHE A 582 4.43 7.91 15.26
N ALA A 583 3.46 8.82 15.44
CA ALA A 583 2.05 8.54 15.13
C ALA A 583 1.85 8.06 13.68
N ALA A 584 2.58 8.68 12.74
CA ALA A 584 2.54 8.32 11.32
C ALA A 584 2.97 6.86 11.04
N THR A 585 3.81 6.27 11.90
CA THR A 585 4.24 4.86 11.80
C THR A 585 3.46 3.94 12.75
N GLY A 586 2.43 4.45 13.44
CA GLY A 586 1.68 3.71 14.46
C GLY A 586 2.54 3.38 15.68
N GLY A 587 3.48 4.25 16.03
CA GLY A 587 4.43 4.05 17.13
C GLY A 587 5.57 3.08 16.82
N TRP A 588 5.76 2.67 15.56
CA TRP A 588 6.91 1.86 15.16
C TRP A 588 8.15 2.73 14.96
N VAL A 589 9.27 2.29 15.51
CA VAL A 589 10.57 2.97 15.44
C VAL A 589 11.63 1.97 14.94
N PRO A 590 12.48 2.35 13.97
CA PRO A 590 13.63 1.54 13.56
C PRO A 590 14.49 1.12 14.75
N GLN A 591 15.03 -0.11 14.73
CA GLN A 591 15.65 -0.70 15.93
C GLN A 591 16.90 0.07 16.40
N ASP A 592 17.69 0.58 15.46
CA ASP A 592 18.86 1.42 15.73
C ASP A 592 18.45 2.74 16.40
N MET A 593 17.45 3.43 15.85
CA MET A 593 16.89 4.66 16.41
C MET A 593 16.27 4.40 17.79
N PHE A 594 15.49 3.35 17.94
CA PHE A 594 14.88 2.97 19.21
C PHE A 594 15.93 2.74 20.30
N SER A 595 16.99 1.99 19.96
CA SER A 595 18.10 1.71 20.88
C SER A 595 18.83 3.01 21.26
N SER A 596 19.10 3.88 20.28
CA SER A 596 19.77 5.16 20.53
C SER A 596 18.92 6.11 21.39
N LEU A 597 17.62 6.25 21.11
CA LEU A 597 16.72 7.09 21.90
C LEU A 597 16.61 6.59 23.35
N LYS A 598 16.65 5.26 23.55
CA LYS A 598 16.66 4.64 24.88
C LYS A 598 17.97 4.90 25.62
N GLU A 599 19.11 4.75 24.95
CA GLU A 599 20.44 5.05 25.52
C GLU A 599 20.59 6.53 25.91
N GLN A 600 19.97 7.44 25.14
CA GLN A 600 19.96 8.87 25.43
C GLN A 600 18.99 9.26 26.56
N GLY A 601 18.20 8.32 27.10
CA GLY A 601 17.18 8.62 28.11
C GLY A 601 15.96 9.36 27.57
N ILE A 602 15.88 9.62 26.26
CA ILE A 602 14.74 10.26 25.59
C ILE A 602 13.55 9.30 25.57
N LEU A 603 13.80 8.00 25.39
CA LEU A 603 12.75 6.98 25.38
C LEU A 603 12.73 6.21 26.70
N VAL A 604 11.69 6.43 27.50
CA VAL A 604 11.56 5.87 28.85
C VAL A 604 10.46 4.81 28.89
N ALA A 605 10.76 3.68 29.52
CA ALA A 605 9.80 2.61 29.71
C ALA A 605 8.86 2.92 30.90
N ASP A 606 7.57 2.66 30.73
CA ASP A 606 6.59 2.69 31.82
C ASP A 606 6.50 1.35 32.55
N SER A 607 5.68 1.29 33.60
CA SER A 607 5.49 0.09 34.43
C SER A 607 4.92 -1.12 33.66
N ASN A 608 4.29 -0.88 32.51
CA ASN A 608 3.67 -1.91 31.67
C ASN A 608 4.63 -2.37 30.55
N GLY A 609 5.83 -1.80 30.47
CA GLY A 609 6.82 -2.09 29.43
C GLY A 609 6.54 -1.40 28.10
N ASN A 610 5.63 -0.42 28.07
CA ASN A 610 5.48 0.50 26.95
C ASN A 610 6.49 1.64 27.09
N TYR A 611 6.66 2.42 26.03
CA TYR A 611 7.66 3.48 25.93
C TYR A 611 7.01 4.82 25.63
N LYS A 612 7.53 5.88 26.24
CA LYS A 612 7.14 7.26 25.97
C LYS A 612 8.38 8.11 25.72
N ILE A 613 8.23 9.12 24.88
CA ILE A 613 9.26 10.14 24.71
C ILE A 613 9.16 11.11 25.88
N GLN A 614 10.25 11.27 26.62
CA GLN A 614 10.41 12.32 27.60
C GLN A 614 10.97 13.55 26.90
N PHE A 615 10.18 14.62 26.83
CA PHE A 615 10.69 15.93 26.46
C PHE A 615 11.41 16.49 27.68
N GLU A 616 12.67 16.90 27.53
CA GLU A 616 13.30 17.73 28.57
C GLU A 616 12.46 19.00 28.70
N GLU A 617 11.91 19.26 29.89
CA GLU A 617 11.51 20.60 30.26
C GLU A 617 12.73 21.49 30.02
N GLN A 618 12.61 22.44 29.09
CA GLN A 618 13.62 23.48 28.96
C GLN A 618 13.75 24.12 30.33
N LYS A 619 14.88 23.88 30.99
CA LYS A 619 15.28 24.68 32.15
C LYS A 619 15.38 26.10 31.63
N ASP A 620 14.39 26.91 31.97
CA ASP A 620 14.53 28.35 31.97
C ASP A 620 15.77 28.65 32.81
N ASN A 621 16.89 28.92 32.13
CA ASN A 621 18.01 29.59 32.74
C ASN A 621 17.55 31.01 32.99
N GLU A 622 16.82 31.22 34.10
CA GLU A 622 16.78 32.50 34.79
C GLU A 622 18.25 32.87 35.04
N LYS A 623 18.78 33.71 34.16
CA LYS A 623 19.97 34.48 34.47
C LYS A 623 19.58 35.40 35.61
N ASP A 624 20.01 35.03 36.81
CA ASP A 624 20.18 35.95 37.93
C ASP A 624 20.80 37.25 37.41
N THR A 625 19.99 38.30 37.40
CA THR A 625 20.44 39.68 37.24
C THR A 625 20.70 40.20 38.65
N ASN A 626 21.97 40.20 39.05
CA ASN A 626 22.49 41.12 40.05
C ASN A 626 22.94 42.41 39.36
#